data_AF-A0A4Q7V387-F1
#
_entry.id   AF-A0A4Q7V387-F1
#
_cell.length_a   1.000
_cell.length_b   1.000
_cell.length_c   1.000
_cell.angle_alpha   90.00
_cell.angle_beta   90.00
_cell.angle_gamma   90.00
#
_symmetry.space_group_name_H-M   'P 1'
#
loop_
_entity.id
_entity.type
_entity.pdbx_description
1 polymer ?
#
loop_
_entity_poly.entity_id
_entity_poly.type
_entity_poly.pdbx_seq_one_letter_code
_entity_poly.pdbx_strand_id
1 'polypeptide(L)'
;MTGRAAREWAVPERAARTDEIDPRLMRPAGRTDLLQVLVDHDAPAVGRCPGCGTPVLQRRDCPSRVIALCLLENKPFPVRLAHLVEAVPGARAGRDAAADRDAGRQAQDALPGLFEAPARRPETRRTQ
;
A
#
# COMPACT_ATOMS: atom_id res chain seq x y z
N MET A 1 -5.92 14.38 29.66
CA MET A 1 -6.08 14.24 28.20
C MET A 1 -5.29 15.36 27.55
N THR A 2 -4.15 15.07 26.91
CA THR A 2 -3.42 16.07 26.10
C THR A 2 -2.50 15.37 25.10
N GLY A 3 -2.84 15.52 23.81
CA GLY A 3 -1.87 15.77 22.76
C GLY A 3 -1.11 14.59 22.14
N ARG A 4 -1.78 13.57 21.59
CA ARG A 4 -1.14 12.71 20.58
C ARG A 4 -1.22 13.36 19.21
N ALA A 5 -0.43 14.41 19.00
CA ALA A 5 0.03 14.72 17.65
C ALA A 5 1.05 13.62 17.30
N ALA A 6 0.66 12.68 16.45
CA ALA A 6 1.58 11.69 15.90
C ALA A 6 2.62 12.43 15.05
N ARG A 7 3.71 12.86 15.71
CA ARG A 7 4.86 13.51 15.08
C ARG A 7 5.44 12.53 14.06
N GLU A 8 5.20 12.87 12.80
CA GLU A 8 6.21 12.88 11.75
C GLU A 8 7.09 11.63 11.75
N TRP A 9 6.52 10.56 11.19
CA TRP A 9 7.18 9.54 10.38
C TRP A 9 8.71 9.56 10.47
N ALA A 10 9.27 8.95 11.52
CA ALA A 10 10.68 8.63 11.57
C ALA A 10 11.01 7.75 10.35
N VAL A 11 11.66 8.36 9.37
CA VAL A 11 12.05 7.75 8.10
C VAL A 11 13.23 6.82 8.38
N PRO A 12 13.18 5.53 8.01
CA PRO A 12 14.41 4.74 7.92
C PRO A 12 15.33 5.42 6.89
N GLU A 13 16.57 5.77 7.26
CA GLU A 13 17.56 6.47 6.41
C GLU A 13 17.82 5.80 5.05
N ARG A 14 17.36 4.55 4.87
CA ARG A 14 17.53 3.79 3.65
C ARG A 14 16.20 3.63 2.91
N ALA A 15 16.19 4.06 1.65
CA ALA A 15 15.12 3.73 0.71
C ALA A 15 15.03 2.21 0.52
N ALA A 16 13.83 1.65 0.64
CA ALA A 16 13.60 0.22 0.42
C ALA A 16 13.94 -0.16 -1.02
N ARG A 17 14.69 -1.25 -1.20
CA ARG A 17 14.97 -1.81 -2.52
C ARG A 17 13.85 -2.74 -2.96
N THR A 18 13.75 -3.00 -4.26
CA THR A 18 12.72 -3.88 -4.82
C THR A 18 12.83 -5.33 -4.33
N ASP A 19 14.05 -5.82 -4.07
CA ASP A 19 14.32 -7.14 -3.47
C ASP A 19 13.95 -7.23 -1.97
N GLU A 20 13.63 -6.10 -1.34
CA GLU A 20 13.19 -6.00 0.05
C GLU A 20 11.67 -5.85 0.18
N ILE A 21 10.94 -5.94 -0.94
CA ILE A 21 9.48 -5.89 -1.02
C ILE A 21 8.92 -7.31 -1.12
N ASP A 22 7.77 -7.55 -0.49
CA ASP A 22 7.05 -8.83 -0.65
C ASP A 22 6.81 -9.11 -2.14
N PRO A 23 7.30 -10.25 -2.68
CA PRO A 23 7.20 -10.56 -4.11
C PRO A 23 5.76 -10.56 -4.64
N ARG A 24 4.75 -10.79 -3.78
CA ARG A 24 3.34 -10.71 -4.16
C ARG A 24 2.94 -9.32 -4.64
N LEU A 25 3.61 -8.27 -4.17
CA LEU A 25 3.37 -6.89 -4.56
C LEU A 25 4.08 -6.51 -5.87
N MET A 26 5.03 -7.34 -6.35
CA MET A 26 5.76 -7.11 -7.60
C MET A 26 5.04 -7.70 -8.82
N ARG A 27 3.84 -8.25 -8.61
CA ARG A 27 2.96 -8.82 -9.63
C ARG A 27 1.56 -8.25 -9.46
N PRO A 28 0.71 -8.23 -10.50
CA PRO A 28 -0.69 -7.84 -10.36
C PRO A 28 -1.35 -8.69 -9.26
N ALA A 29 -1.83 -8.03 -8.21
CA ALA A 29 -2.35 -8.66 -7.01
C ALA A 29 -3.79 -8.21 -6.75
N GLY A 30 -4.66 -9.17 -6.46
CA GLY A 30 -6.04 -8.89 -6.09
C GLY A 30 -6.16 -8.42 -4.63
N ARG A 31 -7.36 -7.96 -4.25
CA ARG A 31 -7.64 -7.48 -2.89
C ARG A 31 -7.28 -8.49 -1.79
N THR A 32 -7.54 -9.77 -2.02
CA THR A 32 -7.23 -10.84 -1.06
C THR A 32 -5.73 -10.97 -0.82
N ASP A 33 -4.92 -10.94 -1.88
CA ASP A 33 -3.45 -11.00 -1.76
C ASP A 33 -2.92 -9.82 -0.95
N LEU A 34 -3.44 -8.61 -1.23
CA LEU A 34 -3.04 -7.40 -0.51
C LEU A 34 -3.41 -7.46 0.98
N LEU A 35 -4.59 -8.00 1.31
CA LEU A 35 -4.99 -8.22 2.70
C LEU A 35 -4.11 -9.24 3.40
N GLN A 36 -3.75 -10.34 2.72
CA GLN A 36 -2.84 -11.34 3.27
C GLN A 36 -1.46 -10.74 3.54
N VAL A 37 -0.94 -9.91 2.63
CA VAL A 37 0.31 -9.16 2.86
C VAL A 37 0.21 -8.30 4.12
N LEU A 38 -0.90 -7.58 4.33
CA LEU A 38 -1.08 -6.80 5.55
C LEU A 38 -1.02 -7.69 6.80
N VAL A 39 -1.76 -8.80 6.83
CA VAL A 39 -1.80 -9.74 7.97
C VAL A 39 -0.40 -10.30 8.26
N ASP A 40 0.29 -10.79 7.24
CA ASP A 40 1.62 -11.40 7.38
C ASP A 40 2.66 -10.40 7.91
N HIS A 41 2.48 -9.11 7.62
CA HIS A 41 3.40 -8.04 8.00
C HIS A 41 2.99 -7.30 9.29
N ASP A 42 1.83 -7.62 9.88
CA ASP A 42 1.33 -7.05 11.14
C ASP A 42 1.68 -7.91 12.38
N ALA A 43 2.40 -9.02 12.19
CA ALA A 43 2.74 -9.95 13.28
C ALA A 43 3.59 -9.30 14.39
N PRO A 44 3.46 -9.71 15.67
CA PRO A 44 3.98 -8.99 16.84
C PRO A 44 5.49 -9.15 17.14
N ALA A 45 6.27 -9.89 16.33
CA ALA A 45 7.69 -10.13 16.64
C ALA A 45 8.59 -8.86 16.46
N VAL A 46 9.75 -8.80 17.14
CA VAL A 46 10.60 -7.60 17.20
C VAL A 46 11.76 -7.68 16.18
N GLY A 47 12.12 -6.55 15.56
CA GLY A 47 13.42 -6.33 14.88
C GLY A 47 13.48 -6.55 13.36
N ARG A 48 12.86 -7.60 12.82
CA ARG A 48 12.79 -7.87 11.37
C ARG A 48 11.39 -8.27 10.96
N CYS A 49 10.93 -7.84 9.79
CA CYS A 49 9.67 -8.34 9.23
C CYS A 49 9.80 -9.84 8.90
N PRO A 50 8.85 -10.72 9.29
CA PRO A 50 8.90 -12.15 9.02
C PRO A 50 8.50 -12.46 7.58
N GLY A 51 7.77 -11.54 6.92
CA GLY A 51 7.40 -11.66 5.52
C GLY A 51 8.57 -11.33 4.59
N CYS A 52 9.10 -10.11 4.67
CA CYS A 52 10.12 -9.63 3.74
C CYS A 52 11.55 -9.53 4.32
N GLY A 53 11.78 -9.86 5.59
CA GLY A 53 13.11 -9.86 6.21
C GLY A 53 13.69 -8.47 6.53
N THR A 54 13.03 -7.40 6.10
CA THR A 54 13.49 -6.01 6.22
C THR A 54 13.57 -5.59 7.69
N PRO A 55 14.70 -4.97 8.12
CA PRO A 55 14.81 -4.38 9.45
C PRO A 55 13.89 -3.16 9.56
N VAL A 56 13.03 -3.13 10.57
CA VAL A 56 12.05 -2.07 10.77
C VAL A 56 12.01 -1.64 12.23
N LEU A 57 12.00 -0.32 12.47
CA LEU A 57 11.84 0.25 13.81
C LEU A 57 10.44 -0.04 14.37
N GLN A 58 9.42 0.00 13.52
CA GLN A 58 8.05 -0.40 13.84
C GLN A 58 7.50 -1.24 12.68
N ARG A 59 6.79 -2.34 12.98
CA ARG A 59 6.22 -3.27 11.98
C ARG A 59 5.27 -2.59 11.00
N ARG A 60 4.51 -1.60 11.49
CA ARG A 60 3.63 -0.76 10.67
C ARG A 60 4.35 0.03 9.58
N ASP A 61 5.67 0.26 9.75
CA ASP A 61 6.52 0.97 8.81
C ASP A 61 7.20 0.05 7.79
N CYS A 62 6.92 -1.25 7.82
CA CYS A 62 7.42 -2.16 6.81
C CYS A 62 6.98 -1.71 5.41
N PRO A 63 7.91 -1.52 4.45
CA PRO A 63 7.60 -1.07 3.10
C PRO A 63 6.49 -1.89 2.43
N SER A 64 6.56 -3.22 2.50
CA SER A 64 5.53 -4.12 1.95
C SER A 64 4.13 -3.87 2.54
N ARG A 65 4.04 -3.63 3.85
CA ARG A 65 2.77 -3.34 4.52
C ARG A 65 2.21 -1.98 4.08
N VAL A 66 3.06 -0.97 3.97
CA VAL A 66 2.67 0.38 3.53
C VAL A 66 2.20 0.36 2.08
N ILE A 67 2.91 -0.35 1.21
CA ILE A 67 2.54 -0.53 -0.20
C ILE A 67 1.18 -1.22 -0.30
N ALA A 68 0.99 -2.36 0.37
CA ALA A 68 -0.27 -3.09 0.36
C ALA A 68 -1.45 -2.23 0.83
N LEU A 69 -1.24 -1.41 1.88
CA LEU A 69 -2.26 -0.48 2.38
C LEU A 69 -2.58 0.62 1.34
N CYS A 70 -1.56 1.24 0.74
CA CYS A 70 -1.76 2.26 -0.29
C CYS A 70 -2.55 1.71 -1.49
N LEU A 71 -2.24 0.50 -1.95
CA LEU A 71 -2.96 -0.18 -3.03
C LEU A 71 -4.43 -0.44 -2.65
N LEU A 72 -4.68 -0.98 -1.45
CA LEU A 72 -6.04 -1.25 -0.96
C LEU A 72 -6.89 0.01 -0.77
N GLU A 73 -6.28 1.07 -0.26
CA GLU A 73 -6.93 2.36 -0.04
C GLU A 73 -6.97 3.23 -1.30
N ASN A 74 -6.37 2.77 -2.40
CA ASN A 74 -6.24 3.53 -3.64
C ASN A 74 -5.58 4.91 -3.44
N LYS A 75 -4.60 4.96 -2.53
CA LYS A 75 -3.83 6.16 -2.19
C LYS A 75 -2.46 6.15 -2.85
N PRO A 76 -1.90 7.33 -3.15
CA PRO A 76 -0.54 7.41 -3.65
C PRO A 76 0.47 6.90 -2.64
N PHE A 77 1.63 6.47 -3.14
CA PHE A 77 2.74 6.11 -2.27
C PHE A 77 3.25 7.33 -1.51
N PRO A 78 3.63 7.17 -0.22
CA PRO A 78 4.32 8.22 0.50
C PRO A 78 5.66 8.52 -0.19
N VAL A 79 6.19 9.74 -0.01
CA VAL A 79 7.43 10.21 -0.66
C VAL A 79 8.58 9.20 -0.54
N ARG A 80 8.74 8.55 0.61
CA ARG A 80 9.79 7.54 0.87
C ARG A 80 9.70 6.27 0.00
N LEU A 81 8.58 6.04 -0.68
CA LEU A 81 8.33 4.89 -1.57
C LEU A 81 8.03 5.33 -3.01
N ALA A 82 8.09 6.64 -3.31
CA ALA A 82 7.71 7.16 -4.63
C ALA A 82 8.57 6.58 -5.76
N HIS A 83 9.82 6.20 -5.48
CA HIS A 83 10.72 5.53 -6.44
C HIS A 83 10.26 4.13 -6.84
N LEU A 84 9.33 3.52 -6.12
CA LEU A 84 8.79 2.18 -6.40
C LEU A 84 7.52 2.21 -7.26
N VAL A 85 6.99 3.39 -7.62
CA VAL A 85 5.73 3.51 -8.37
C VAL A 85 5.79 2.76 -9.70
N GLU A 86 6.90 2.87 -10.43
CA GLU A 86 7.06 2.17 -11.72
C GLU A 86 7.28 0.66 -11.57
N ALA A 87 7.69 0.20 -10.38
CA ALA A 87 8.02 -1.19 -10.13
C ALA A 87 6.85 -2.00 -9.54
N VAL A 88 5.90 -1.33 -8.89
CA VAL A 88 4.76 -1.98 -8.21
C VAL A 88 3.50 -1.82 -9.06
N PRO A 89 2.92 -2.91 -9.59
CA PRO A 89 1.69 -2.85 -10.35
C PRO A 89 0.53 -2.23 -9.55
N GLY A 90 -0.18 -1.28 -10.17
CA GLY A 90 -1.29 -0.56 -9.53
C GLY A 90 -0.88 0.54 -8.56
N ALA A 91 0.42 0.80 -8.39
CA ALA A 91 0.91 1.94 -7.64
C ALA A 91 0.55 3.25 -8.32
N ARG A 92 0.30 4.27 -7.51
CA ARG A 92 -0.05 5.61 -7.97
C ARG A 92 1.06 6.59 -7.61
N ALA A 93 1.57 7.31 -8.60
CA ALA A 93 2.16 8.61 -8.35
C ALA A 93 1.00 9.55 -7.99
N GLY A 94 1.14 10.44 -7.01
CA GLY A 94 0.04 11.29 -6.50
C GLY A 94 -0.55 12.32 -7.47
N ARG A 95 -0.49 12.10 -8.78
CA ARG A 95 -0.96 12.97 -9.86
C ARG A 95 -2.11 12.39 -10.70
N ASP A 96 -2.65 11.22 -10.36
CA ASP A 96 -3.74 10.61 -11.13
C ASP A 96 -5.04 11.41 -11.02
N ALA A 97 -5.66 11.73 -12.17
CA ALA A 97 -6.96 12.41 -12.18
C ALA A 97 -8.04 11.51 -11.55
N ALA A 98 -9.12 12.11 -11.03
CA ALA A 98 -10.20 11.34 -10.41
C ALA A 98 -10.78 10.24 -11.33
N ALA A 99 -10.84 10.49 -12.63
CA ALA A 99 -11.28 9.51 -13.62
C ALA A 99 -10.29 8.33 -13.75
N ASP A 100 -8.99 8.60 -13.78
CA ASP A 100 -7.95 7.55 -13.81
C ASP A 100 -7.98 6.72 -12.53
N ARG A 101 -8.29 7.36 -11.39
CA ARG A 101 -8.47 6.70 -10.10
C ARG A 101 -9.66 5.74 -10.10
N ASP A 102 -10.77 6.08 -10.75
CA ASP A 102 -11.94 5.21 -10.89
C ASP A 102 -11.68 4.06 -11.87
N ALA A 103 -11.03 4.32 -13.01
CA ALA A 103 -10.69 3.30 -13.98
C ALA A 103 -9.73 2.24 -13.40
N GLY A 104 -8.68 2.66 -12.68
CA GLY A 104 -7.75 1.73 -12.03
C GLY A 104 -8.41 0.89 -10.93
N ARG A 105 -9.43 1.45 -10.25
CA ARG A 105 -10.22 0.71 -9.25
C ARG A 105 -11.09 -0.36 -9.89
N GLN A 106 -11.79 -0.03 -10.97
CA GLN A 106 -12.57 -1.01 -11.73
C GLN A 106 -11.70 -2.15 -12.25
N ALA A 107 -10.49 -1.84 -12.73
CA ALA A 107 -9.54 -2.85 -13.17
C ALA A 107 -9.11 -3.79 -12.03
N GLN A 108 -8.93 -3.30 -10.80
CA GLN A 108 -8.62 -4.12 -9.63
C GLN A 108 -9.82 -4.96 -9.16
N ASP A 109 -11.01 -4.39 -9.15
CA ASP A 109 -12.25 -5.10 -8.77
C ASP A 109 -12.61 -6.20 -9.77
N ALA A 110 -12.17 -6.09 -11.02
CA ALA A 110 -12.32 -7.12 -12.05
C ALA A 110 -11.32 -8.28 -11.95
N LEU A 111 -10.26 -8.16 -11.12
CA LEU A 111 -9.32 -9.25 -10.90
C LEU A 111 -10.00 -10.38 -10.10
N PRO A 112 -9.72 -11.66 -10.41
CA PRO A 112 -10.26 -12.79 -9.65
C PRO A 112 -9.95 -12.68 -8.16
N GLY A 113 -10.97 -12.78 -7.32
CA GLY A 113 -10.87 -12.72 -5.87
C GLY A 113 -11.68 -13.82 -5.20
N LEU A 114 -11.33 -14.13 -3.95
CA LEU A 114 -12.06 -15.14 -3.15
C LEU A 114 -13.49 -14.69 -2.79
N PHE A 115 -13.76 -13.39 -2.88
CA PHE A 115 -15.04 -12.75 -2.59
C PHE A 115 -15.34 -11.69 -3.64
N GLU A 116 -16.61 -11.43 -3.91
CA GLU A 116 -17.04 -10.35 -4.79
C GLU A 116 -16.60 -8.98 -4.26
N ALA A 117 -16.23 -8.09 -5.18
CA ALA A 117 -15.92 -6.72 -4.86
C ALA A 117 -17.20 -6.00 -4.36
N PRO A 118 -17.13 -5.23 -3.25
CA PRO A 118 -18.31 -4.54 -2.72
C PRO A 118 -18.82 -3.47 -3.69
N ALA A 119 -20.14 -3.40 -3.87
CA ALA A 119 -20.78 -2.39 -4.72
C ALA A 119 -20.52 -0.96 -4.20
N ARG A 120 -20.07 -0.05 -5.08
CA ARG A 120 -19.73 1.34 -4.72
C ARG A 120 -20.31 2.36 -5.69
N ARG A 121 -20.50 3.59 -5.19
CA ARG A 121 -20.88 4.76 -6.00
C ARG A 121 -19.63 5.45 -6.57
N PRO A 122 -19.71 6.01 -7.80
CA PRO A 122 -18.61 6.77 -8.40
C PRO A 122 -18.14 7.93 -7.52
N GLU A 123 -16.85 8.27 -7.57
CA GLU A 123 -16.31 9.44 -6.86
C GLU A 123 -16.88 10.72 -7.49
N THR A 124 -17.82 11.40 -6.82
CA THR A 124 -18.33 12.69 -7.32
C THR A 124 -17.24 13.75 -7.18
N ARG A 125 -16.85 14.33 -8.31
CA ARG A 125 -15.93 15.46 -8.38
C ARG A 125 -16.56 16.62 -7.59
N ARG A 126 -16.06 16.91 -6.38
CA ARG A 126 -16.37 18.18 -5.73
C ARG A 126 -15.64 19.26 -6.49
N THR A 127 -16.36 19.94 -7.38
CA THR A 127 -16.00 21.27 -7.86
C THR A 127 -15.98 22.20 -6.64
N GLN A 128 -14.78 22.61 -6.24
CA GLN A 128 -14.56 23.89 -5.56
C GLN A 128 -14.05 24.87 -6.62
#